data_AF-A0AAD4LVA8-F1
#
_entry.id   AF-A0AAD4LVA8-F1
#
_cell.length_a   1.000
_cell.length_b   1.000
_cell.length_c   1.000
_cell.angle_alpha   90.00
_cell.angle_beta   90.00
_cell.angle_gamma   90.00
#
_symmetry.space_group_name_H-M   'P 1'
#
loop_
_entity.id
_entity.type
_entity.pdbx_description
1 polymer ?
#
loop_
_entity_poly.entity_id
_entity_poly.type
_entity_poly.pdbx_seq_one_letter_code
_entity_poly.pdbx_strand_id
1 'polypeptide(L)'
;MPFFIQEQKNRPLLNGRPINQFGPPIGLFHPVFNSFQAAMASKEQVRVDRQAHSNLRKLLASCADLYTLELPRVKTINIYLNALLGASLTSVSVPHTSTCADGVILQNSCNSYAYLVIEEVKNEIGTGNADPYTQASLSYHRYWGEPSWDIFRRCSYCPSIILAIAGPWMCVAGGIYLDKAIVQPLTEYIWLGGDAFKESRFDFTLRLFAALKSAISTLQDYYRNLNPSNEIPRHLHHAFPFVTSYGTQSFEYLMPLVDYQRGKLVYKAQLHESGQLIVVKFVSTYNAEAHRLLASNQLAPALHYAGTEDIEATRYGEHYMVVMDFVDGSEPNEVHFQLSNLDKWIRLCSYSISKTSYLETFERRTF
;
A
#
# COMPACT_ATOMS: atom_id res chain seq x y z
N MET A 1 -16.26 19.05 17.99
CA MET A 1 -15.86 18.47 16.69
C MET A 1 -15.25 17.11 16.98
N PRO A 2 -15.66 16.03 16.28
CA PRO A 2 -15.07 14.71 16.49
C PRO A 2 -13.54 14.75 16.43
N PHE A 3 -12.87 13.99 17.31
CA PHE A 3 -11.42 14.00 17.47
C PHE A 3 -10.67 13.85 16.14
N PHE A 4 -11.07 12.89 15.31
CA PHE A 4 -10.47 12.69 13.99
C PHE A 4 -10.55 13.92 13.08
N ILE A 5 -11.66 14.67 13.11
CA ILE A 5 -11.80 15.88 12.29
C ILE A 5 -10.84 16.97 12.78
N GLN A 6 -10.63 17.08 14.08
CA GLN A 6 -9.64 18.00 14.64
C GLN A 6 -8.22 17.61 14.23
N GLU A 7 -7.87 16.32 14.32
CA GLU A 7 -6.57 15.82 13.90
C GLU A 7 -6.34 16.04 12.40
N GLN A 8 -7.32 15.74 11.52
CA GLN A 8 -7.18 15.99 10.08
C GLN A 8 -7.00 17.47 9.73
N LYS A 9 -7.50 18.39 10.54
CA LYS A 9 -7.28 19.83 10.36
C LYS A 9 -5.88 20.28 10.80
N ASN A 10 -5.39 19.70 11.90
CA ASN A 10 -4.12 20.10 12.50
C ASN A 10 -2.92 19.42 11.85
N ARG A 11 -3.04 18.13 11.54
CA ARG A 11 -1.99 17.25 11.02
C ARG A 11 -2.61 16.25 10.04
N PRO A 12 -2.80 16.64 8.77
CA PRO A 12 -3.48 15.80 7.80
C PRO A 12 -2.74 14.48 7.56
N LEU A 13 -3.46 13.39 7.70
CA LEU A 13 -3.10 12.04 7.27
C LEU A 13 -3.72 11.77 5.90
N LEU A 14 -2.94 11.21 4.98
CA LEU A 14 -3.42 10.79 3.66
C LEU A 14 -3.97 9.35 3.73
N ASN A 15 -5.23 9.21 4.13
CA ASN A 15 -5.93 7.91 4.25
C ASN A 15 -7.23 7.80 3.44
N GLY A 16 -7.42 8.69 2.47
CA GLY A 16 -8.61 8.82 1.64
C GLY A 16 -9.79 9.50 2.32
N ARG A 17 -9.62 10.09 3.52
CA ARG A 17 -10.71 10.72 4.28
C ARG A 17 -10.35 12.15 4.72
N PRO A 18 -10.97 13.20 4.13
CA PRO A 18 -11.88 13.21 2.98
C PRO A 18 -11.22 12.74 1.68
N ILE A 19 -12.02 12.56 0.61
CA ILE A 19 -11.61 11.94 -0.66
C ILE A 19 -10.38 12.57 -1.33
N ASN A 20 -10.07 13.84 -1.01
CA ASN A 20 -8.89 14.55 -1.51
C ASN A 20 -7.63 14.38 -0.64
N GLN A 21 -7.69 13.62 0.47
CA GLN A 21 -6.57 13.29 1.33
C GLN A 21 -6.04 11.90 0.98
N PHE A 22 -5.59 11.68 -0.25
CA PHE A 22 -4.97 10.42 -0.68
C PHE A 22 -3.51 10.66 -1.07
N GLY A 23 -2.70 9.62 -0.92
CA GLY A 23 -1.32 9.58 -1.39
C GLY A 23 -1.17 8.61 -2.56
N PRO A 24 0.03 8.54 -3.16
CA PRO A 24 0.35 7.48 -4.10
C PRO A 24 0.25 6.09 -3.43
N PRO A 25 -0.01 5.00 -4.21
CA PRO A 25 -0.09 3.64 -3.69
C PRO A 25 1.15 3.26 -2.88
N ILE A 26 0.96 2.76 -1.66
CA ILE A 26 2.08 2.49 -0.74
C ILE A 26 3.02 1.39 -1.25
N GLY A 27 2.52 0.48 -2.08
CA GLY A 27 3.29 -0.56 -2.75
C GLY A 27 4.32 -0.04 -3.76
N LEU A 28 4.29 1.24 -4.12
CA LEU A 28 5.37 1.85 -4.89
C LEU A 28 6.61 2.14 -4.06
N PHE A 29 6.47 2.27 -2.74
CA PHE A 29 7.52 2.78 -1.86
C PHE A 29 8.14 1.70 -0.96
N HIS A 30 7.49 0.55 -0.81
CA HIS A 30 8.13 -0.59 -0.18
C HIS A 30 7.59 -1.93 -0.72
N PRO A 31 8.45 -2.89 -1.08
CA PRO A 31 8.04 -4.16 -1.67
C PRO A 31 7.21 -5.05 -0.73
N VAL A 32 7.31 -4.84 0.60
CA VAL A 32 6.55 -5.64 1.58
C VAL A 32 5.04 -5.64 1.31
N PHE A 33 4.49 -4.52 0.85
CA PHE A 33 3.06 -4.41 0.59
C PHE A 33 2.66 -5.19 -0.67
N ASN A 34 3.52 -5.18 -1.69
CA ASN A 34 3.32 -5.97 -2.91
C ASN A 34 3.41 -7.47 -2.60
N SER A 35 4.42 -7.88 -1.84
CA SER A 35 4.60 -9.27 -1.42
C SER A 35 3.43 -9.76 -0.57
N PHE A 36 2.91 -8.91 0.34
CA PHE A 36 1.72 -9.21 1.12
C PHE A 36 0.49 -9.42 0.21
N GLN A 37 0.21 -8.50 -0.71
CA GLN A 37 -0.92 -8.63 -1.65
C GLN A 37 -0.78 -9.86 -2.56
N ALA A 38 0.43 -10.13 -3.07
CA ALA A 38 0.71 -11.31 -3.88
C ALA A 38 0.49 -12.62 -3.10
N ALA A 39 0.96 -12.66 -1.84
CA ALA A 39 0.74 -13.82 -0.97
C ALA A 39 -0.75 -14.05 -0.69
N MET A 40 -1.53 -12.98 -0.51
CA MET A 40 -2.98 -13.05 -0.31
C MET A 40 -3.74 -13.50 -1.58
N ALA A 41 -3.29 -13.09 -2.76
CA ALA A 41 -3.88 -13.47 -4.04
C ALA A 41 -3.47 -14.88 -4.51
N SER A 42 -2.42 -15.45 -3.94
CA SER A 42 -1.91 -16.77 -4.31
C SER A 42 -2.95 -17.87 -4.09
N LYS A 43 -3.06 -18.75 -5.09
CA LYS A 43 -3.89 -19.96 -5.02
C LYS A 43 -3.15 -21.15 -4.41
N GLU A 44 -1.85 -21.03 -4.17
CA GLU A 44 -1.05 -22.11 -3.60
C GLU A 44 -1.45 -22.37 -2.15
N GLN A 45 -1.43 -23.64 -1.73
CA GLN A 45 -1.72 -23.99 -0.34
C GLN A 45 -0.67 -23.41 0.61
N VAL A 46 -1.14 -22.78 1.67
CA VAL A 46 -0.29 -22.22 2.72
C VAL A 46 0.26 -23.35 3.57
N ARG A 47 1.57 -23.57 3.50
CA ARG A 47 2.26 -24.56 4.33
C ARG A 47 2.61 -23.92 5.67
N VAL A 48 1.83 -24.23 6.70
CA VAL A 48 2.11 -23.82 8.08
C VAL A 48 2.03 -25.02 9.02
N ASP A 49 2.73 -24.92 10.14
CA ASP A 49 2.80 -26.00 11.11
C ASP A 49 1.46 -26.22 11.86
N ARG A 50 1.40 -27.33 12.61
CA ARG A 50 0.23 -27.67 13.44
C ARG A 50 -0.03 -26.62 14.53
N GLN A 51 1.01 -25.93 14.99
CA GLN A 51 0.90 -24.93 16.04
C GLN A 51 0.19 -23.67 15.53
N ALA A 52 0.47 -23.23 14.31
CA ALA A 52 -0.22 -22.13 13.65
C ALA A 52 -1.71 -22.43 13.48
N HIS A 53 -2.08 -23.64 13.08
CA HIS A 53 -3.47 -24.07 13.01
C HIS A 53 -4.18 -24.02 14.37
N SER A 54 -3.51 -24.52 15.41
CA SER A 54 -4.04 -24.48 16.77
C SER A 54 -4.21 -23.05 17.27
N ASN A 55 -3.19 -22.21 17.09
CA ASN A 55 -3.21 -20.80 17.50
C ASN A 55 -4.29 -20.02 16.75
N LEU A 56 -4.48 -20.28 15.44
CA LEU A 56 -5.56 -19.66 14.69
C LEU A 56 -6.92 -20.05 15.23
N ARG A 57 -7.20 -21.34 15.51
CA ARG A 57 -8.48 -21.74 16.11
C ARG A 57 -8.75 -21.03 17.44
N LYS A 58 -7.72 -20.90 18.28
CA LYS A 58 -7.83 -20.20 19.57
C LYS A 58 -8.04 -18.71 19.38
N LEU A 59 -7.34 -18.09 18.44
CA LEU A 59 -7.57 -16.69 18.06
C LEU A 59 -9.02 -16.48 17.62
N LEU A 60 -9.53 -17.32 16.72
CA LEU A 60 -10.89 -17.18 16.20
C LEU A 60 -11.94 -17.27 17.32
N ALA A 61 -11.76 -18.21 18.25
CA ALA A 61 -12.62 -18.32 19.43
C ALA A 61 -12.53 -17.06 20.31
N SER A 62 -11.32 -16.59 20.63
CA SER A 62 -11.14 -15.37 21.44
C SER A 62 -11.64 -14.10 20.75
N CYS A 63 -11.57 -14.01 19.42
CA CYS A 63 -12.16 -12.88 18.69
C CYS A 63 -13.69 -12.90 18.74
N ALA A 64 -14.32 -14.09 18.77
CA ALA A 64 -15.76 -14.28 18.85
C ALA A 64 -16.33 -14.11 20.27
N ASP A 65 -15.50 -14.22 21.31
CA ASP A 65 -15.92 -14.04 22.69
C ASP A 65 -16.39 -12.61 22.99
N LEU A 66 -17.28 -12.50 23.96
CA LEU A 66 -17.86 -11.24 24.42
C LEU A 66 -17.09 -10.69 25.61
N TYR A 67 -16.73 -9.41 25.55
CA TYR A 67 -15.94 -8.74 26.57
C TYR A 67 -16.65 -7.48 27.07
N THR A 68 -16.66 -7.28 28.39
CA THR A 68 -17.20 -6.08 29.01
C THR A 68 -16.21 -4.91 28.97
N LEU A 69 -14.91 -5.20 28.93
CA LEU A 69 -13.81 -4.22 28.96
C LEU A 69 -12.79 -4.53 27.86
N GLU A 70 -12.16 -3.48 27.31
CA GLU A 70 -11.18 -3.61 26.22
C GLU A 70 -9.90 -4.33 26.67
N LEU A 71 -9.39 -4.04 27.87
CA LEU A 71 -8.12 -4.60 28.34
C LEU A 71 -8.11 -6.15 28.42
N PRO A 72 -9.12 -6.83 29.00
CA PRO A 72 -9.23 -8.29 28.92
C PRO A 72 -9.27 -8.84 27.50
N ARG A 73 -9.95 -8.15 26.57
CA ARG A 73 -10.01 -8.53 25.15
C ARG A 73 -8.61 -8.51 24.54
N VAL A 74 -7.94 -7.36 24.61
CA VAL A 74 -6.56 -7.16 24.11
C VAL A 74 -5.61 -8.23 24.66
N LYS A 75 -5.61 -8.43 25.97
CA LYS A 75 -4.74 -9.45 26.61
C LYS A 75 -5.00 -10.85 26.08
N THR A 76 -6.27 -11.21 25.84
CA THR A 76 -6.64 -12.57 25.41
C THR A 76 -6.25 -12.79 23.95
N ILE A 77 -6.58 -11.85 23.05
CA ILE A 77 -6.28 -12.00 21.62
C ILE A 77 -4.77 -11.89 21.35
N ASN A 78 -4.04 -11.03 22.08
CA ASN A 78 -2.62 -10.80 21.83
C ASN A 78 -1.75 -12.01 22.13
N ILE A 79 -2.19 -12.94 22.99
CA ILE A 79 -1.51 -14.23 23.18
C ILE A 79 -1.39 -14.98 21.85
N TYR A 80 -2.49 -15.06 21.10
CA TYR A 80 -2.53 -15.83 19.85
C TYR A 80 -2.07 -15.01 18.65
N LEU A 81 -2.33 -13.69 18.62
CA LEU A 81 -1.75 -12.80 17.62
C LEU A 81 -0.22 -12.84 17.68
N ASN A 82 0.40 -12.68 18.85
CA ASN A 82 1.86 -12.72 18.97
C ASN A 82 2.46 -14.02 18.40
N ALA A 83 1.82 -15.15 18.67
CA ALA A 83 2.26 -16.44 18.18
C ALA A 83 2.11 -16.60 16.65
N LEU A 84 1.03 -16.05 16.07
CA LEU A 84 0.78 -16.08 14.62
C LEU A 84 1.63 -15.08 13.85
N LEU A 85 1.85 -13.89 14.42
CA LEU A 85 2.69 -12.83 13.85
C LEU A 85 4.19 -13.14 13.98
N GLY A 86 4.57 -14.01 14.92
CA GLY A 86 5.97 -14.37 15.18
C GLY A 86 6.77 -13.28 15.91
N ALA A 87 6.09 -12.30 16.51
CA ALA A 87 6.68 -11.20 17.26
C ALA A 87 5.68 -10.68 18.31
N SER A 88 6.18 -10.01 19.35
CA SER A 88 5.38 -9.60 20.49
C SER A 88 4.88 -8.17 20.38
N LEU A 89 3.56 -7.98 20.46
CA LEU A 89 2.91 -6.69 20.66
C LEU A 89 3.18 -6.19 22.08
N THR A 90 3.67 -4.96 22.19
CA THR A 90 3.95 -4.25 23.45
C THR A 90 3.28 -2.88 23.44
N SER A 91 2.94 -2.36 24.61
CA SER A 91 2.46 -1.00 24.75
C SER A 91 3.64 -0.03 24.70
N VAL A 92 3.53 1.02 23.87
CA VAL A 92 4.56 2.05 23.71
C VAL A 92 3.91 3.42 23.74
N SER A 93 4.25 4.23 24.74
CA SER A 93 3.80 5.62 24.81
C SER A 93 4.78 6.51 24.05
N VAL A 94 4.23 7.44 23.27
CA VAL A 94 5.02 8.48 22.60
C VAL A 94 5.30 9.62 23.58
N PRO A 95 6.56 10.03 23.81
CA PRO A 95 6.88 11.18 24.64
C PRO A 95 6.11 12.43 24.21
N HIS A 96 5.66 13.25 25.16
CA HIS A 96 4.97 14.52 24.90
C HIS A 96 3.62 14.42 24.16
N THR A 97 3.08 13.22 23.95
CA THR A 97 1.71 13.02 23.47
C THR A 97 0.95 12.07 24.39
N SER A 98 -0.38 12.09 24.33
CA SER A 98 -1.24 11.09 24.98
C SER A 98 -1.43 9.83 24.13
N THR A 99 -0.58 9.63 23.11
CA THR A 99 -0.73 8.52 22.16
C THR A 99 -0.08 7.26 22.71
N CYS A 100 -0.91 6.24 22.86
CA CYS A 100 -0.52 4.89 23.17
C CYS A 100 -1.47 3.96 22.42
N ALA A 101 -0.94 3.27 21.41
CA ALA A 101 -1.66 2.18 20.78
C ALA A 101 -1.78 0.99 21.74
N ASP A 102 -2.78 0.14 21.51
CA ASP A 102 -3.00 -1.08 22.31
C ASP A 102 -1.84 -2.07 22.16
N GLY A 103 -1.22 -2.11 20.98
CA GLY A 103 -0.07 -2.95 20.71
C GLY A 103 0.86 -2.39 19.63
N VAL A 104 2.16 -2.59 19.81
CA VAL A 104 3.21 -2.19 18.88
C VAL A 104 4.26 -3.30 18.78
N ILE A 105 4.69 -3.64 17.57
CA ILE A 105 5.88 -4.49 17.35
C ILE A 105 7.05 -3.57 16.97
N LEU A 106 8.14 -3.67 17.72
CA LEU A 106 9.34 -2.87 17.52
C LEU A 106 10.48 -3.68 16.92
N GLN A 107 11.36 -3.01 16.17
CA GLN A 107 12.65 -3.55 15.73
C GLN A 107 13.78 -2.61 16.16
N ASN A 108 14.75 -3.15 16.91
CA ASN A 108 15.96 -2.42 17.25
C ASN A 108 16.75 -2.12 15.97
N SER A 109 17.09 -0.85 15.78
CA SER A 109 17.93 -0.38 14.68
C SER A 109 18.61 0.92 15.07
N CYS A 110 19.92 1.01 14.87
CA CYS A 110 20.68 2.27 14.97
C CYS A 110 20.49 3.00 16.32
N ASN A 111 20.60 2.26 17.42
CA ASN A 111 20.38 2.75 18.79
C ASN A 111 18.97 3.33 19.04
N SER A 112 18.00 2.93 18.22
CA SER A 112 16.61 3.35 18.28
C SER A 112 15.68 2.18 17.91
N TYR A 113 14.37 2.42 17.87
CA TYR A 113 13.35 1.42 17.55
C TYR A 113 12.49 1.82 16.33
N ALA A 114 12.42 0.95 15.32
CA ALA A 114 11.47 1.09 14.23
C ALA A 114 10.10 0.49 14.60
N TYR A 115 9.02 1.15 14.20
CA TYR A 115 7.65 0.69 14.43
C TYR A 115 7.19 -0.22 13.29
N LEU A 116 7.15 -1.54 13.51
CA LEU A 116 6.81 -2.49 12.45
C LEU A 116 5.31 -2.70 12.32
N VAL A 117 4.64 -2.86 13.46
CA VAL A 117 3.20 -3.11 13.55
C VAL A 117 2.61 -2.17 14.58
N ILE A 118 1.45 -1.61 14.29
CA ILE A 118 0.64 -0.82 15.22
C ILE A 118 -0.76 -1.40 15.26
N GLU A 119 -1.24 -1.71 16.45
CA GLU A 119 -2.53 -2.35 16.71
C GLU A 119 -3.41 -1.42 17.54
N GLU A 120 -4.66 -1.28 17.10
CA GLU A 120 -5.75 -0.75 17.94
C GLU A 120 -6.92 -1.74 17.96
N VAL A 121 -7.49 -1.91 19.16
CA VAL A 121 -8.53 -2.89 19.44
C VAL A 121 -9.73 -2.18 20.07
N LYS A 122 -10.92 -2.55 19.62
CA LYS A 122 -12.20 -2.18 20.22
C LYS A 122 -13.03 -3.41 20.51
N ASN A 123 -13.88 -3.30 21.53
CA ASN A 123 -14.76 -4.40 21.93
C ASN A 123 -15.70 -4.78 20.79
N GLU A 124 -16.31 -3.80 20.13
CA GLU A 124 -17.19 -3.98 18.98
C GLU A 124 -17.15 -2.79 18.02
N ILE A 125 -17.65 -2.95 16.80
CA ILE A 125 -17.85 -1.83 15.87
C ILE A 125 -18.82 -0.81 16.50
N GLY A 126 -18.44 0.45 16.49
CA GLY A 126 -19.24 1.53 17.06
C GLY A 126 -19.10 1.70 18.58
N THR A 127 -18.24 0.91 19.23
CA THR A 127 -17.85 1.14 20.63
C THR A 127 -16.64 2.05 20.73
N GLY A 128 -16.54 2.81 21.83
CA GLY A 128 -15.46 3.77 22.05
C GLY A 128 -15.68 5.15 21.40
N ASN A 129 -14.62 5.97 21.39
CA ASN A 129 -14.67 7.35 20.90
C ASN A 129 -14.18 7.51 19.44
N ALA A 130 -13.59 6.46 18.86
CA ALA A 130 -13.08 6.43 17.49
C ALA A 130 -13.02 4.97 16.99
N ASP A 131 -13.14 4.79 15.68
CA ASP A 131 -12.91 3.49 15.05
C ASP A 131 -11.42 3.11 15.10
N PRO A 132 -11.07 1.82 15.23
CA PRO A 132 -9.69 1.38 15.43
C PRO A 132 -8.80 1.67 14.22
N TYR A 133 -9.34 1.68 12.98
CA TYR A 133 -8.56 2.02 11.79
C TYR A 133 -8.08 3.47 11.85
N THR A 134 -9.00 4.40 12.12
CA THR A 134 -8.68 5.81 12.27
C THR A 134 -7.71 6.02 13.42
N GLN A 135 -7.94 5.40 14.57
CA GLN A 135 -7.07 5.54 15.74
C GLN A 135 -5.66 5.02 15.45
N ALA A 136 -5.52 3.83 14.84
CA ALA A 136 -4.24 3.22 14.57
C ALA A 136 -3.46 4.00 13.50
N SER A 137 -4.16 4.56 12.52
CA SER A 137 -3.56 5.42 11.50
C SER A 137 -3.02 6.73 12.08
N LEU A 138 -3.72 7.32 13.06
CA LEU A 138 -3.22 8.48 13.80
C LEU A 138 -2.05 8.11 14.72
N SER A 139 -2.10 6.93 15.34
CA SER A 139 -0.97 6.39 16.11
C SER A 139 0.26 6.22 15.22
N TYR A 140 0.14 5.66 14.01
CA TYR A 140 1.20 5.62 13.00
C TYR A 140 1.77 7.00 12.68
N HIS A 141 0.90 7.96 12.38
CA HIS A 141 1.32 9.33 12.08
C HIS A 141 2.13 9.94 13.22
N ARG A 142 1.73 9.72 14.48
CA ARG A 142 2.41 10.28 15.64
C ARG A 142 3.70 9.54 15.98
N TYR A 143 3.69 8.21 15.99
CA TYR A 143 4.89 7.39 16.21
C TYR A 143 6.00 7.79 15.24
N TRP A 144 5.69 7.89 13.95
CA TRP A 144 6.68 8.29 12.96
C TRP A 144 6.85 9.80 12.82
N GLY A 145 5.97 10.62 13.38
CA GLY A 145 6.04 12.08 13.32
C GLY A 145 6.89 12.72 14.41
N GLU A 146 7.26 12.00 15.47
CA GLU A 146 8.08 12.59 16.53
C GLU A 146 9.48 13.00 16.05
N PRO A 147 10.03 14.13 16.55
CA PRO A 147 11.35 14.61 16.14
C PRO A 147 12.48 13.60 16.39
N SER A 148 12.39 12.78 17.44
CA SER A 148 13.39 11.76 17.77
C SER A 148 13.55 10.68 16.69
N TRP A 149 12.56 10.51 15.81
CA TRP A 149 12.57 9.53 14.72
C TRP A 149 12.94 10.10 13.36
N ASP A 150 13.40 11.35 13.33
CA ASP A 150 13.88 12.00 12.11
C ASP A 150 15.01 11.20 11.42
N ILE A 151 15.78 10.44 12.21
CA ILE A 151 16.83 9.56 11.69
C ILE A 151 16.30 8.50 10.70
N PHE A 152 15.12 7.93 10.95
CA PHE A 152 14.53 6.95 10.04
C PHE A 152 13.85 7.61 8.85
N ARG A 153 13.12 8.72 9.06
CA ARG A 153 12.48 9.46 7.96
C ARG A 153 13.48 9.98 6.93
N ARG A 154 14.73 10.20 7.33
CA ARG A 154 15.83 10.60 6.44
C ARG A 154 16.44 9.48 5.60
N CYS A 155 16.15 8.21 5.89
CA CYS A 155 16.69 7.06 5.13
C CYS A 155 15.63 6.02 4.74
N SER A 156 14.37 6.23 5.10
CA SER A 156 13.28 5.28 4.90
C SER A 156 11.95 6.00 4.75
N TYR A 157 11.05 5.41 3.97
CA TYR A 157 9.63 5.80 3.96
C TYR A 157 8.84 5.21 5.12
N CYS A 158 9.51 4.73 6.17
CA CYS A 158 8.92 4.23 7.41
C CYS A 158 7.75 3.24 7.21
N PRO A 159 7.91 2.16 6.42
CA PRO A 159 6.85 1.20 6.17
C PRO A 159 6.43 0.46 7.45
N SER A 160 5.15 0.52 7.78
CA SER A 160 4.54 -0.25 8.89
C SER A 160 3.29 -1.00 8.44
N ILE A 161 2.98 -2.09 9.13
CA ILE A 161 1.67 -2.74 9.09
C ILE A 161 0.79 -2.13 10.20
N ILE A 162 -0.48 -1.94 9.91
CA ILE A 162 -1.47 -1.40 10.84
C ILE A 162 -2.59 -2.43 10.98
N LEU A 163 -2.89 -2.83 12.21
CA LEU A 163 -3.96 -3.76 12.55
C LEU A 163 -5.08 -3.00 13.27
N ALA A 164 -6.27 -3.04 12.68
CA ALA A 164 -7.45 -2.41 13.24
C ALA A 164 -8.50 -3.47 13.56
N ILE A 165 -8.77 -3.70 14.84
CA ILE A 165 -9.64 -4.78 15.32
C ILE A 165 -10.84 -4.18 16.06
N ALA A 166 -12.05 -4.55 15.67
CA ALA A 166 -13.29 -4.20 16.37
C ALA A 166 -14.16 -5.43 16.50
N GLY A 167 -14.28 -5.96 17.73
CA GLY A 167 -14.94 -7.25 17.91
C GLY A 167 -14.27 -8.34 17.05
N PRO A 168 -15.02 -9.21 16.39
CA PRO A 168 -14.49 -10.24 15.50
C PRO A 168 -14.08 -9.69 14.12
N TRP A 169 -13.98 -8.38 13.90
CA TRP A 169 -13.60 -7.80 12.61
C TRP A 169 -12.17 -7.26 12.64
N MET A 170 -11.36 -7.59 11.63
CA MET A 170 -9.99 -7.09 11.49
C MET A 170 -9.75 -6.51 10.10
N CYS A 171 -9.18 -5.31 10.06
CA CYS A 171 -8.64 -4.70 8.84
C CYS A 171 -7.11 -4.64 8.95
N VAL A 172 -6.42 -5.03 7.88
CA VAL A 172 -4.98 -4.84 7.73
C VAL A 172 -4.77 -3.65 6.80
N ALA A 173 -3.95 -2.69 7.23
CA ALA A 173 -3.51 -1.56 6.45
C ALA A 173 -1.99 -1.47 6.44
N GLY A 174 -1.44 -0.68 5.52
CA GLY A 174 -0.04 -0.33 5.49
C GLY A 174 0.12 1.18 5.61
N GLY A 175 1.20 1.60 6.26
CA GLY A 175 1.57 3.01 6.39
C GLY A 175 2.95 3.28 5.79
N ILE A 176 3.10 4.41 5.11
CA ILE A 176 4.40 4.99 4.73
C ILE A 176 4.44 6.48 5.09
N TYR A 177 5.64 7.04 5.19
CA TYR A 177 5.90 8.43 5.54
C TYR A 177 6.74 9.08 4.42
N LEU A 178 6.11 9.98 3.66
CA LEU A 178 6.76 10.83 2.68
C LEU A 178 6.98 12.23 3.29
N ASP A 179 6.54 13.29 2.61
CA ASP A 179 6.29 14.60 3.23
C ASP A 179 5.14 14.54 4.25
N LYS A 180 4.20 13.61 4.04
CA LYS A 180 3.06 13.30 4.91
C LYS A 180 2.95 11.80 5.11
N ALA A 181 2.35 11.41 6.24
CA ALA A 181 1.95 10.03 6.46
C ALA A 181 0.82 9.64 5.49
N ILE A 182 0.97 8.48 4.87
CA ILE A 182 -0.01 7.84 4.00
C ILE A 182 -0.38 6.50 4.63
N VAL A 183 -1.67 6.24 4.78
CA VAL A 183 -2.16 4.95 5.25
C VAL A 183 -3.19 4.43 4.26
N GLN A 184 -2.98 3.21 3.78
CA GLN A 184 -3.84 2.57 2.79
C GLN A 184 -4.31 1.21 3.33
N PRO A 185 -5.62 0.90 3.29
CA PRO A 185 -6.10 -0.43 3.61
C PRO A 185 -5.55 -1.45 2.60
N LEU A 186 -5.02 -2.56 3.10
CA LEU A 186 -4.54 -3.70 2.31
C LEU A 186 -5.59 -4.82 2.23
N THR A 187 -6.53 -4.82 3.18
CA THR A 187 -7.70 -5.70 3.18
C THR A 187 -8.95 -4.91 3.52
N GLU A 188 -10.12 -5.47 3.20
CA GLU A 188 -11.38 -5.08 3.85
C GLU A 188 -11.39 -5.55 5.32
N TYR A 189 -12.49 -5.27 6.05
CA TYR A 189 -12.71 -5.87 7.36
C TYR A 189 -13.05 -7.36 7.22
N ILE A 190 -12.14 -8.21 7.68
CA ILE A 190 -12.21 -9.66 7.64
C ILE A 190 -12.85 -10.17 8.94
N TRP A 191 -13.81 -11.09 8.82
CA TRP A 191 -14.40 -11.79 9.96
C TRP A 191 -13.45 -12.85 10.55
N LEU A 192 -13.11 -12.68 11.82
CA LEU A 192 -12.29 -13.54 12.66
C LEU A 192 -13.10 -14.30 13.72
N GLY A 193 -14.43 -14.27 13.70
CA GLY A 193 -15.24 -15.04 14.66
C GLY A 193 -15.28 -16.55 14.41
N GLY A 194 -14.53 -17.03 13.41
CA GLY A 194 -14.61 -18.41 12.91
C GLY A 194 -15.91 -18.72 12.17
N ASP A 195 -15.94 -19.90 11.56
CA ASP A 195 -17.14 -20.51 10.98
C ASP A 195 -16.89 -22.03 10.93
N ALA A 196 -17.66 -22.80 11.69
CA ALA A 196 -17.48 -24.25 11.79
C ALA A 196 -17.76 -24.99 10.47
N PHE A 197 -18.44 -24.34 9.52
CA PHE A 197 -18.87 -24.94 8.26
C PHE A 197 -18.17 -24.33 7.04
N LYS A 198 -17.24 -23.38 7.22
CA LYS A 198 -16.49 -22.75 6.11
C LYS A 198 -14.99 -22.88 6.28
N GLU A 199 -14.47 -24.03 5.88
CA GLU A 199 -13.04 -24.31 5.82
C GLU A 199 -12.27 -23.29 4.95
N SER A 200 -12.87 -22.83 3.86
CA SER A 200 -12.27 -21.78 3.00
C SER A 200 -11.99 -20.46 3.72
N ARG A 201 -12.80 -20.10 4.73
CA ARG A 201 -12.56 -18.91 5.55
C ARG A 201 -11.36 -19.15 6.48
N PHE A 202 -11.26 -20.35 7.04
CA PHE A 202 -10.14 -20.73 7.88
C PHE A 202 -8.83 -20.67 7.08
N ASP A 203 -8.80 -21.25 5.88
CA ASP A 203 -7.63 -21.23 4.99
C ASP A 203 -7.25 -19.81 4.56
N PHE A 204 -8.24 -18.96 4.26
CA PHE A 204 -8.01 -17.55 3.96
C PHE A 204 -7.37 -16.81 5.14
N THR A 205 -7.88 -17.00 6.36
CA THR A 205 -7.31 -16.35 7.55
C THR A 205 -5.93 -16.93 7.90
N LEU A 206 -5.69 -18.21 7.63
CA LEU A 206 -4.38 -18.82 7.79
C LEU A 206 -3.35 -18.21 6.83
N ARG A 207 -3.74 -17.97 5.57
CA ARG A 207 -2.95 -17.23 4.59
C ARG A 207 -2.65 -15.82 5.03
N LEU A 208 -3.65 -15.12 5.57
CA LEU A 208 -3.50 -13.78 6.10
C LEU A 208 -2.39 -13.71 7.15
N PHE A 209 -2.43 -14.59 8.16
CA PHE A 209 -1.41 -14.59 9.21
C PHE A 209 -0.05 -15.07 8.72
N ALA A 210 0.02 -16.01 7.76
CA ALA A 210 1.28 -16.39 7.13
C ALA A 210 1.90 -15.20 6.36
N ALA A 211 1.09 -14.46 5.60
CA ALA A 211 1.51 -13.27 4.87
C ALA A 211 1.94 -12.14 5.82
N LEU A 212 1.20 -11.91 6.91
CA LEU A 212 1.57 -10.95 7.96
C LEU A 212 2.90 -11.32 8.62
N LYS A 213 3.09 -12.58 9.03
CA LYS A 213 4.35 -13.06 9.61
C LYS A 213 5.53 -12.85 8.65
N SER A 214 5.34 -13.16 7.37
CA SER A 214 6.35 -12.90 6.34
C SER A 214 6.65 -11.41 6.20
N ALA A 215 5.61 -10.57 6.14
CA ALA A 215 5.77 -9.12 6.04
C ALA A 215 6.52 -8.52 7.24
N ILE A 216 6.19 -8.98 8.46
CA ILE A 216 6.88 -8.56 9.69
C ILE A 216 8.35 -8.99 9.63
N SER A 217 8.65 -10.23 9.24
CA SER A 217 10.04 -10.69 9.07
C SER A 217 10.81 -9.83 8.05
N THR A 218 10.19 -9.54 6.90
CA THR A 218 10.80 -8.66 5.88
C THR A 218 11.07 -7.26 6.42
N LEU A 219 10.16 -6.69 7.21
CA LEU A 219 10.39 -5.39 7.84
C LEU A 219 11.47 -5.45 8.93
N GLN A 220 11.52 -6.52 9.72
CA GLN A 220 12.60 -6.75 10.68
C GLN A 220 13.96 -6.77 9.99
N ASP A 221 14.09 -7.51 8.88
CA ASP A 221 15.30 -7.54 8.07
C ASP A 221 15.62 -6.17 7.47
N TYR A 222 14.62 -5.49 6.89
CA TYR A 222 14.77 -4.16 6.30
C TYR A 222 15.34 -3.16 7.31
N TYR A 223 14.71 -3.03 8.48
CA TYR A 223 15.16 -2.09 9.50
C TYR A 223 16.47 -2.51 10.15
N ARG A 224 16.76 -3.81 10.34
CA ARG A 224 18.08 -4.26 10.84
C ARG A 224 19.24 -3.84 9.95
N ASN A 225 19.01 -3.82 8.64
CA ASN A 225 20.02 -3.48 7.64
C ASN A 225 19.97 -2.00 7.21
N LEU A 226 19.09 -1.21 7.82
CA LEU A 226 18.96 0.20 7.51
C LEU A 226 20.15 0.94 8.11
N ASN A 227 20.92 1.62 7.27
CA ASN A 227 22.05 2.45 7.69
C ASN A 227 21.65 3.92 7.55
N PRO A 228 21.17 4.57 8.61
CA PRO A 228 20.96 6.01 8.62
C PRO A 228 22.34 6.68 8.59
N SER A 229 22.83 6.92 7.38
CA SER A 229 23.93 7.85 7.13
C SER A 229 23.49 9.27 7.52
N ASN A 230 24.47 10.13 7.82
CA ASN A 230 24.21 11.57 7.96
C ASN A 230 23.80 12.21 6.62
N GLU A 231 24.12 11.56 5.49
CA GLU A 231 23.66 11.97 4.17
C GLU A 231 22.22 11.49 3.94
N ILE A 232 21.34 12.41 3.58
CA ILE A 232 19.98 12.10 3.12
C ILE A 232 20.12 11.55 1.71
N PRO A 233 19.71 10.31 1.43
CA PRO A 233 19.71 9.80 0.08
C PRO A 233 18.88 10.70 -0.87
N ARG A 234 19.38 10.95 -2.09
CA ARG A 234 18.70 11.81 -3.09
C ARG A 234 17.23 11.46 -3.34
N HIS A 235 16.87 10.18 -3.23
CA HIS A 235 15.51 9.67 -3.36
C HIS A 235 14.60 9.94 -2.15
N LEU A 236 15.09 10.57 -1.08
CA LEU A 236 14.24 11.02 0.04
C LEU A 236 13.95 12.52 -0.01
N HIS A 237 14.70 13.28 -0.82
CA HIS A 237 14.34 14.64 -1.17
C HIS A 237 13.13 14.71 -2.13
N HIS A 238 12.89 13.62 -2.87
CA HIS A 238 11.77 13.48 -3.80
C HIS A 238 11.12 12.11 -3.58
N ALA A 239 9.82 12.05 -3.35
CA ALA A 239 9.11 10.79 -3.16
C ALA A 239 9.16 9.95 -4.45
N PHE A 240 10.13 9.05 -4.58
CA PHE A 240 10.28 8.18 -5.74
C PHE A 240 9.92 6.73 -5.40
N PRO A 241 9.32 5.98 -6.34
CA PRO A 241 9.13 4.54 -6.18
C PRO A 241 10.46 3.82 -5.99
N PHE A 242 10.45 2.68 -5.28
CA PHE A 242 11.66 1.92 -5.02
C PHE A 242 12.21 1.19 -6.27
N VAL A 243 11.35 0.96 -7.28
CA VAL A 243 11.75 0.26 -8.51
C VAL A 243 12.53 1.19 -9.44
N THR A 244 13.72 0.74 -9.84
CA THR A 244 14.69 1.50 -10.64
C THR A 244 15.20 0.71 -11.84
N SER A 245 14.47 -0.32 -12.27
CA SER A 245 14.84 -1.15 -13.42
C SER A 245 13.64 -1.78 -14.09
N TYR A 246 13.79 -2.13 -15.37
CA TYR A 246 12.85 -2.93 -16.16
C TYR A 246 13.63 -3.80 -17.14
N GLY A 247 13.25 -5.07 -17.29
CA GLY A 247 14.03 -6.02 -18.08
C GLY A 247 15.49 -6.05 -17.61
N THR A 248 16.42 -5.76 -18.52
CA THR A 248 17.87 -5.65 -18.24
C THR A 248 18.33 -4.22 -18.00
N GLN A 249 17.45 -3.22 -18.14
CA GLN A 249 17.82 -1.81 -18.04
C GLN A 249 17.59 -1.27 -16.64
N SER A 250 18.49 -0.40 -16.18
CA SER A 250 18.37 0.33 -14.92
C SER A 250 18.36 1.84 -15.15
N PHE A 251 17.72 2.57 -14.24
CA PHE A 251 17.52 4.01 -14.35
C PHE A 251 17.51 4.69 -12.98
N GLU A 252 17.74 6.00 -12.97
CA GLU A 252 17.47 6.86 -11.83
C GLU A 252 16.32 7.82 -12.11
N TYR A 253 15.48 8.05 -11.10
CA TYR A 253 14.45 9.07 -11.16
C TYR A 253 15.05 10.47 -11.05
N LEU A 254 14.58 11.39 -11.88
CA LEU A 254 14.99 12.79 -11.86
C LEU A 254 13.97 13.67 -11.15
N MET A 255 12.68 13.51 -11.50
CA MET A 255 11.58 14.28 -10.89
C MET A 255 10.22 13.66 -11.19
N PRO A 256 9.21 13.87 -10.33
CA PRO A 256 7.82 13.63 -10.72
C PRO A 256 7.41 14.61 -11.82
N LEU A 257 6.65 14.14 -12.81
CA LEU A 257 6.13 14.96 -13.91
C LEU A 257 4.73 15.51 -13.63
N VAL A 258 4.01 14.92 -12.69
CA VAL A 258 2.67 15.38 -12.26
C VAL A 258 2.54 15.20 -10.75
N ASP A 259 1.80 16.10 -10.11
CA ASP A 259 1.38 15.94 -8.72
C ASP A 259 0.45 14.72 -8.55
N TYR A 260 0.72 13.91 -7.53
CA TYR A 260 -0.10 12.77 -7.12
C TYR A 260 -1.56 13.13 -6.87
N GLN A 261 -1.86 14.37 -6.44
CA GLN A 261 -3.24 14.81 -6.24
C GLN A 261 -4.07 14.81 -7.53
N ARG A 262 -3.42 14.76 -8.70
CA ARG A 262 -4.09 14.57 -9.99
C ARG A 262 -4.27 13.09 -10.37
N GLY A 263 -3.95 12.16 -9.47
CA GLY A 263 -4.06 10.71 -9.67
C GLY A 263 -3.08 10.14 -10.71
N LYS A 264 -2.01 10.88 -11.04
CA LYS A 264 -1.04 10.48 -12.08
C LYS A 264 0.30 10.13 -11.44
N LEU A 265 0.74 8.90 -11.64
CA LEU A 265 1.99 8.34 -11.14
C LEU A 265 3.00 8.33 -12.31
N VAL A 266 3.54 9.51 -12.64
CA VAL A 266 4.37 9.72 -13.85
C VAL A 266 5.66 10.41 -13.44
N TYR A 267 6.79 9.85 -13.85
CA TYR A 267 8.12 10.28 -13.44
C TYR A 267 9.03 10.42 -14.65
N LYS A 268 9.89 11.44 -14.61
CA LYS A 268 11.04 11.55 -15.49
C LYS A 268 12.17 10.75 -14.89
N ALA A 269 12.82 9.92 -15.70
CA ALA A 269 13.98 9.15 -15.30
C ALA A 269 15.06 9.18 -16.39
N GLN A 270 16.25 8.74 -16.04
CA GLN A 270 17.39 8.62 -16.95
C GLN A 270 17.96 7.21 -16.87
N LEU A 271 18.14 6.57 -18.03
CA LEU A 271 18.79 5.27 -18.12
C LEU A 271 20.29 5.40 -17.79
N HIS A 272 20.80 4.49 -16.96
CA HIS A 272 22.20 4.52 -16.54
C HIS A 272 23.19 4.25 -17.69
N GLU A 273 22.86 3.32 -18.59
CA GLU A 273 23.77 2.91 -19.66
C GLU A 273 23.84 3.91 -20.82
N SER A 274 22.68 4.39 -21.29
CA SER A 274 22.60 5.25 -22.47
C SER A 274 22.52 6.74 -22.14
N GLY A 275 22.21 7.11 -20.89
CA GLY A 275 21.89 8.49 -20.52
C GLY A 275 20.58 9.01 -21.11
N GLN A 276 19.81 8.16 -21.80
CA GLN A 276 18.55 8.53 -22.43
C GLN A 276 17.50 8.88 -21.37
N LEU A 277 16.78 9.97 -21.62
CA LEU A 277 15.64 10.38 -20.80
C LEU A 277 14.40 9.58 -21.17
N ILE A 278 13.73 9.08 -20.14
CA ILE A 278 12.53 8.24 -20.25
C ILE A 278 11.43 8.76 -19.33
N VAL A 279 10.20 8.35 -19.63
CA VAL A 279 9.05 8.47 -18.73
C VAL A 279 8.75 7.11 -18.14
N VAL A 280 8.69 7.04 -16.81
CA VAL A 280 8.22 5.88 -16.06
C VAL A 280 6.84 6.19 -15.51
N LYS A 281 5.86 5.36 -15.83
CA LYS A 281 4.46 5.55 -15.44
C LYS A 281 3.92 4.30 -14.76
N PHE A 282 3.13 4.48 -13.71
CA PHE A 282 2.38 3.41 -13.05
C PHE A 282 0.88 3.52 -13.36
N VAL A 283 0.30 2.44 -13.88
CA VAL A 283 -1.11 2.39 -14.32
C VAL A 283 -1.76 1.07 -13.93
N SER A 284 -3.05 1.09 -13.59
CA SER A 284 -3.82 -0.14 -13.35
C SER A 284 -4.05 -0.95 -14.63
N THR A 285 -4.20 -0.29 -15.78
CA THR A 285 -4.40 -0.90 -17.10
C THR A 285 -3.67 -0.11 -18.18
N TYR A 286 -3.20 -0.79 -19.22
CA TYR A 286 -2.52 -0.18 -20.34
C TYR A 286 -2.78 -0.95 -21.63
N ASN A 287 -3.02 -0.23 -22.74
CA ASN A 287 -3.15 -0.83 -24.07
C ASN A 287 -1.87 -0.54 -24.86
N ALA A 288 -0.90 -1.45 -24.73
CA ALA A 288 0.40 -1.33 -25.38
C ALA A 288 0.32 -1.48 -26.91
N GLU A 289 -0.59 -2.30 -27.43
CA GLU A 289 -0.83 -2.43 -28.88
C GLU A 289 -1.29 -1.10 -29.49
N ALA A 290 -2.31 -0.47 -28.89
CA ALA A 290 -2.80 0.83 -29.32
C ALA A 290 -1.71 1.92 -29.20
N HIS A 291 -0.90 1.89 -28.13
CA HIS A 291 0.24 2.81 -27.99
C HIS A 291 1.24 2.62 -29.13
N ARG A 292 1.65 1.39 -29.44
CA ARG A 292 2.60 1.10 -30.52
C ARG A 292 2.06 1.52 -31.89
N LEU A 293 0.77 1.33 -32.14
CA LEU A 293 0.12 1.82 -33.36
C LEU A 293 0.20 3.35 -33.48
N LEU A 294 0.00 4.07 -32.38
CA LEU A 294 0.17 5.52 -32.38
C LEU A 294 1.65 5.92 -32.57
N ALA A 295 2.57 5.21 -31.92
CA ALA A 295 4.00 5.46 -32.05
C ALA A 295 4.52 5.22 -33.47
N SER A 296 4.06 4.16 -34.16
CA SER A 296 4.43 3.90 -35.56
C SER A 296 3.94 4.98 -36.53
N ASN A 297 2.92 5.74 -36.13
CA ASN A 297 2.39 6.89 -36.85
C ASN A 297 2.92 8.24 -36.32
N GLN A 298 3.93 8.23 -35.45
CA GLN A 298 4.53 9.44 -34.84
C GLN A 298 3.53 10.27 -34.01
N LEU A 299 2.48 9.62 -33.49
CA LEU A 299 1.44 10.23 -32.66
C LEU A 299 1.61 9.92 -31.16
N ALA A 300 2.57 9.07 -30.80
CA ALA A 300 2.96 8.79 -29.42
C ALA A 300 4.48 8.56 -29.33
N PRO A 301 5.10 8.75 -28.15
CA PRO A 301 6.51 8.42 -27.94
C PRO A 301 6.76 6.91 -28.11
N ALA A 302 8.01 6.49 -28.39
CA ALA A 302 8.32 5.07 -28.47
C ALA A 302 8.10 4.38 -27.11
N LEU A 303 7.53 3.18 -27.14
CA LEU A 303 7.25 2.37 -25.96
C LEU A 303 8.39 1.37 -25.73
N HIS A 304 9.05 1.46 -24.58
CA HIS A 304 10.18 0.59 -24.21
C HIS A 304 9.73 -0.62 -23.39
N TYR A 305 8.75 -0.44 -22.51
CA TYR A 305 8.24 -1.51 -21.65
C TYR A 305 6.77 -1.27 -21.28
N ALA A 306 6.01 -2.36 -21.22
CA ALA A 306 4.65 -2.36 -20.69
C ALA A 306 4.42 -3.62 -19.86
N GLY A 307 4.44 -3.50 -18.54
CA GLY A 307 4.26 -4.65 -17.64
C GLY A 307 2.91 -5.34 -17.78
N THR A 308 1.91 -4.72 -18.43
CA THR A 308 0.62 -5.37 -18.72
C THR A 308 0.72 -6.53 -19.70
N GLU A 309 1.78 -6.61 -20.50
CA GLU A 309 2.00 -7.69 -21.47
C GLU A 309 2.86 -8.83 -20.92
N ASP A 310 3.44 -8.62 -19.73
CA ASP A 310 4.32 -9.57 -19.07
C ASP A 310 3.55 -10.28 -17.96
N ILE A 311 3.36 -11.60 -18.12
CA ILE A 311 2.59 -12.45 -17.21
C ILE A 311 3.23 -12.50 -15.82
N GLU A 312 4.56 -12.41 -15.77
CA GLU A 312 5.36 -12.44 -14.55
C GLU A 312 5.66 -11.03 -14.01
N ALA A 313 5.05 -9.99 -14.62
CA ALA A 313 5.28 -8.63 -14.20
C ALA A 313 4.86 -8.41 -12.75
N THR A 314 5.81 -7.91 -11.97
CA THR A 314 5.52 -7.43 -10.62
C THR A 314 4.57 -6.25 -10.69
N ARG A 315 3.50 -6.29 -9.89
CA ARG A 315 2.63 -5.14 -9.65
C ARG A 315 3.16 -4.32 -8.48
N TYR A 316 3.13 -3.01 -8.62
CA TYR A 316 3.57 -2.05 -7.61
C TYR A 316 2.35 -1.29 -7.07
N GLY A 317 1.86 -1.69 -5.90
CA GLY A 317 0.60 -1.18 -5.36
C GLY A 317 -0.57 -1.37 -6.34
N GLU A 318 -0.69 -2.57 -6.91
CA GLU A 318 -1.69 -2.94 -7.93
C GLU A 318 -1.53 -2.28 -9.32
N HIS A 319 -0.46 -1.52 -9.54
CA HIS A 319 -0.18 -0.87 -10.82
C HIS A 319 0.94 -1.58 -11.59
N TYR A 320 0.82 -1.58 -12.91
CA TYR A 320 1.86 -1.98 -13.85
C TYR A 320 2.77 -0.80 -14.16
N MET A 321 4.06 -1.09 -14.32
CA MET A 321 5.04 -0.13 -14.81
C MET A 321 5.00 -0.07 -16.34
N VAL A 322 5.07 1.14 -16.88
CA VAL A 322 5.15 1.43 -18.31
C VAL A 322 6.31 2.41 -18.52
N VAL A 323 7.17 2.12 -19.48
CA VAL A 323 8.33 2.94 -19.81
C VAL A 323 8.29 3.35 -21.28
N MET A 324 8.49 4.64 -21.56
CA MET A 324 8.46 5.22 -22.90
C MET A 324 9.47 6.36 -23.02
N ASP A 325 9.72 6.83 -24.25
CA ASP A 325 10.55 8.01 -24.48
C ASP A 325 10.05 9.25 -23.73
N PHE A 326 10.99 10.04 -23.22
CA PHE A 326 10.69 11.41 -22.79
C PHE A 326 10.62 12.33 -24.01
N VAL A 327 9.49 13.02 -24.18
CA VAL A 327 9.32 14.06 -25.20
C VAL A 327 9.39 15.41 -24.51
N ASP A 328 10.35 16.24 -24.94
CA ASP A 328 10.44 17.61 -24.49
C ASP A 328 9.35 18.46 -25.17
N GLY A 329 8.52 19.11 -24.37
CA GLY A 329 7.37 19.88 -24.84
C GLY A 329 6.78 20.75 -23.74
N SER A 330 6.24 21.91 -24.13
CA SER A 330 5.51 22.80 -23.23
C SER A 330 4.07 22.32 -23.03
N GLU A 331 3.52 22.52 -21.82
CA GLU A 331 2.10 22.28 -21.60
C GLU A 331 1.29 23.16 -22.57
N PRO A 332 0.20 22.65 -23.19
CA PRO A 332 -0.61 23.41 -24.15
C PRO A 332 -1.17 24.74 -23.61
N ASN A 333 -1.11 24.96 -22.29
CA ASN A 333 -1.55 26.20 -21.66
C ASN A 333 -0.57 27.38 -21.84
N GLU A 334 0.65 27.13 -22.36
CA GLU A 334 1.62 28.19 -22.68
C GLU A 334 1.71 28.51 -24.19
N VAL A 335 0.96 27.82 -25.04
CA VAL A 335 0.90 28.13 -26.47
C VAL A 335 -0.55 28.29 -26.88
N HIS A 336 -0.95 29.54 -27.11
CA HIS A 336 -2.24 29.88 -27.70
C HIS A 336 -2.32 29.23 -29.10
N PHE A 337 -2.88 28.03 -29.19
CA PHE A 337 -3.12 27.38 -30.48
C PHE A 337 -4.55 26.83 -30.55
N GLN A 338 -5.34 27.49 -31.39
CA GLN A 338 -6.64 27.04 -31.85
C GLN A 338 -6.48 25.70 -32.57
N LEU A 339 -7.01 24.58 -32.05
CA LEU A 339 -7.40 23.45 -32.91
C LEU A 339 -8.57 22.66 -32.31
N SER A 340 -9.67 22.63 -33.08
CA SER A 340 -10.99 22.02 -32.89
C SER A 340 -11.01 20.47 -32.83
N ASN A 341 -9.90 19.82 -32.49
CA ASN A 341 -9.81 18.36 -32.49
C ASN A 341 -9.67 17.73 -31.10
N LEU A 342 -9.36 18.49 -30.03
CA LEU A 342 -9.09 17.96 -28.68
C LEU A 342 -10.27 17.20 -28.05
N ASP A 343 -11.51 17.59 -28.34
CA ASP A 343 -12.71 16.90 -27.85
C ASP A 343 -12.94 15.52 -28.49
N LYS A 344 -12.31 15.26 -29.65
CA LYS A 344 -12.26 13.93 -30.27
C LYS A 344 -11.24 13.01 -29.58
N TRP A 345 -10.15 13.57 -29.07
CA TRP A 345 -9.04 12.84 -28.43
C TRP A 345 -9.41 12.26 -27.07
N ILE A 346 -10.09 13.03 -26.21
CA ILE A 346 -10.56 12.53 -24.91
C ILE A 346 -11.63 11.44 -25.12
N ARG A 347 -12.50 11.59 -26.13
CA ARG A 347 -13.50 10.58 -26.45
C ARG A 347 -12.88 9.26 -26.90
N LEU A 348 -11.88 9.24 -27.79
CA LEU A 348 -11.33 7.97 -28.31
C LEU A 348 -10.60 7.12 -27.26
N CYS A 349 -9.87 7.74 -26.33
CA CYS A 349 -9.20 7.01 -25.24
C CYS A 349 -10.17 6.55 -24.14
N SER A 350 -11.37 7.15 -24.04
CA SER A 350 -12.42 6.76 -23.08
C SER A 350 -13.51 5.86 -23.69
N TYR A 351 -13.71 5.86 -25.01
CA TYR A 351 -14.80 5.11 -25.68
C TYR A 351 -14.46 3.68 -26.11
N SER A 352 -13.19 3.28 -26.13
CA SER A 352 -12.82 1.89 -26.46
C SER A 352 -13.12 0.88 -25.34
N ILE A 353 -13.79 1.30 -24.26
CA ILE A 353 -14.06 0.48 -23.06
C ILE A 353 -15.51 -0.06 -23.00
N SER A 354 -16.41 0.20 -23.98
CA SER A 354 -17.82 -0.24 -23.86
C SER A 354 -18.48 -0.98 -25.03
N LYS A 355 -17.78 -1.35 -26.10
CA LYS A 355 -18.40 -2.12 -27.20
C LYS A 355 -17.50 -3.23 -27.77
N THR A 356 -17.20 -4.22 -26.93
CA THR A 356 -16.82 -5.56 -27.45
C THR A 356 -17.36 -6.71 -26.59
N SER A 357 -18.30 -6.47 -25.68
CA SER A 357 -18.91 -7.51 -24.83
C SER A 357 -20.43 -7.68 -24.99
N TYR A 358 -21.04 -7.11 -26.04
CA TYR A 358 -22.52 -7.16 -26.22
C TYR A 358 -23.01 -7.62 -27.60
N LEU A 359 -22.16 -8.19 -28.46
CA LEU A 359 -22.59 -8.67 -29.78
C LEU A 359 -22.23 -10.13 -30.13
N GLU A 360 -21.87 -10.97 -29.15
CA GLU A 360 -21.64 -12.42 -29.40
C GLU A 360 -22.55 -13.38 -28.60
N THR A 361 -23.67 -12.91 -28.05
CA THR A 361 -24.61 -13.77 -27.29
C THR A 361 -25.98 -13.95 -27.93
N PHE A 362 -26.12 -13.69 -29.23
CA PHE A 362 -27.36 -13.95 -29.95
C PHE A 362 -27.06 -14.63 -31.28
N GLU A 363 -26.88 -15.96 -31.23
CA GLU A 363 -27.21 -16.94 -32.28
C GLU A 363 -26.46 -18.25 -32.03
N ARG A 364 -27.06 -19.14 -31.24
CA ARG A 364 -26.96 -20.61 -31.34
C ARG A 364 -27.71 -21.24 -30.16
N ARG A 365 -28.99 -21.51 -30.38
CA ARG A 365 -29.78 -22.65 -29.83
C ARG A 365 -31.22 -22.50 -30.31
N THR A 366 -31.41 -22.85 -31.58
CA THR A 366 -32.65 -23.45 -32.07
C THR A 366 -32.44 -24.97 -32.07
N PHE A 367 -33.50 -25.68 -31.66
CA PHE A 367 -33.64 -27.11 -31.38
C PHE A 367 -33.20 -27.58 -30.00
#